data_AF-A0A3C0QKZ3-F1
#
_entry.id   AF-A0A3C0QKZ3-F1
#
_cell.length_a   1.000
_cell.length_b   1.000
_cell.length_c   1.000
_cell.angle_alpha   90.00
_cell.angle_beta   90.00
_cell.angle_gamma   90.00
#
_symmetry.space_group_name_H-M   'P 1'
#
loop_
_entity.id
_entity.type
_entity.pdbx_description
1 polymer ?
#
loop_
_entity_poly.entity_id
_entity_poly.type
_entity_poly.pdbx_seq_one_letter_code
_entity_poly.pdbx_strand_id
1 'polypeptide(L)'
;MKAGDEMIKYHLKKIVIFLLTIIIIAGTIPLLSCKSEGGENGLETFEVIRGNIIQTVSTSGNVNSRYNNNYSLQASGTVLKSLEKGDAFSKGDILIELDSGRTQL
;
A
#
# COMPACT_ATOMS: atom_id res chain seq x y z
N MET A 1 -40.35 -88.58 -12.53
CA MET A 1 -39.57 -87.33 -12.73
C MET A 1 -40.27 -86.18 -12.02
N LYS A 2 -39.94 -85.86 -10.77
CA LYS A 2 -40.52 -84.69 -10.06
C LYS A 2 -39.60 -84.02 -9.03
N ALA A 3 -38.43 -84.60 -8.73
CA ALA A 3 -37.49 -84.05 -7.75
C ALA A 3 -36.34 -83.21 -8.36
N GLY A 4 -36.04 -83.38 -9.66
CA GLY A 4 -34.96 -82.63 -10.33
C GLY A 4 -35.29 -81.17 -10.61
N ASP A 5 -36.54 -80.86 -10.94
CA ASP A 5 -37.00 -79.50 -11.25
C ASP A 5 -37.04 -78.57 -10.03
N GLU A 6 -37.34 -79.11 -8.85
CA GLU A 6 -37.40 -78.34 -7.59
C GLU A 6 -35.99 -77.86 -7.16
N MET A 7 -34.97 -78.73 -7.30
CA MET A 7 -33.58 -78.34 -7.00
C MET A 7 -33.03 -77.30 -7.98
N ILE A 8 -33.35 -77.41 -9.27
CA ILE A 8 -32.94 -76.42 -10.29
C ILE A 8 -33.58 -75.06 -9.97
N LYS A 9 -34.86 -75.03 -9.62
CA LYS A 9 -35.55 -73.80 -9.20
C LYS A 9 -34.94 -73.19 -7.94
N TYR A 10 -34.50 -74.01 -6.99
CA TYR A 10 -33.86 -73.54 -5.75
C TYR A 10 -32.48 -72.91 -6.03
N HIS A 11 -31.66 -73.54 -6.87
CA HIS A 11 -30.38 -72.97 -7.30
C HIS A 11 -30.57 -71.71 -8.15
N LEU A 12 -31.58 -71.67 -9.03
CA LEU A 12 -31.91 -70.48 -9.83
C LEU A 12 -32.36 -69.31 -8.94
N LYS A 13 -33.21 -69.56 -7.93
CA LYS A 13 -33.61 -68.53 -6.94
C LYS A 13 -32.42 -67.99 -6.16
N LYS A 14 -31.47 -68.85 -5.76
CA LYS A 14 -30.24 -68.42 -5.08
C LYS A 14 -29.34 -67.57 -5.98
N ILE A 15 -29.21 -67.95 -7.25
CA ILE A 15 -28.45 -67.17 -8.24
C ILE A 15 -29.09 -65.79 -8.47
N VAL A 16 -30.42 -65.73 -8.56
CA VAL A 16 -31.14 -64.45 -8.72
C VAL A 16 -30.95 -63.54 -7.49
N ILE A 17 -31.02 -64.10 -6.28
CA ILE A 17 -30.78 -63.34 -5.04
C ILE A 17 -29.33 -62.84 -4.97
N PHE A 18 -28.37 -63.68 -5.35
CA PHE A 18 -26.95 -63.31 -5.38
C PHE A 18 -26.67 -62.17 -6.38
N LEU A 19 -27.27 -62.23 -7.58
CA LEU A 19 -27.18 -61.15 -8.57
C LEU A 19 -27.79 -59.83 -8.08
N LEU A 20 -28.96 -59.88 -7.43
CA LEU A 20 -29.58 -58.71 -6.82
C LEU A 20 -28.69 -58.06 -5.76
N THR A 21 -28.03 -58.85 -4.91
CA THR A 21 -27.12 -58.31 -3.89
C THR A 21 -25.90 -57.61 -4.49
N ILE A 22 -25.34 -58.13 -5.59
CA ILE A 22 -24.18 -57.50 -6.27
C ILE A 22 -24.56 -56.15 -6.87
N ILE A 23 -25.75 -56.04 -7.47
CA ILE A 23 -26.24 -54.78 -8.07
C ILE A 23 -26.40 -53.68 -7.01
N ILE A 24 -26.91 -54.03 -5.83
CA ILE A 24 -27.09 -53.09 -4.71
C ILE A 24 -25.72 -52.60 -4.20
N ILE A 25 -24.75 -53.50 -4.07
CA ILE A 25 -23.39 -53.14 -3.63
C ILE A 25 -22.72 -52.24 -4.68
N ALA A 26 -22.79 -52.59 -5.96
CA ALA A 26 -22.23 -51.79 -7.04
C ALA A 26 -22.85 -50.38 -7.14
N GLY A 27 -24.15 -50.24 -6.83
CA GLY A 27 -24.86 -48.95 -6.85
C GLY A 27 -24.51 -48.01 -5.68
N THR A 28 -24.06 -48.54 -4.55
CA THR A 28 -23.75 -47.74 -3.34
C THR A 28 -22.29 -47.28 -3.28
N ILE A 29 -21.36 -47.97 -3.95
CA ILE A 29 -19.94 -47.59 -4.04
C ILE A 29 -19.72 -46.20 -4.68
N PRO A 30 -20.36 -45.82 -5.81
CA PRO A 30 -20.11 -44.51 -6.41
C PRO A 30 -20.68 -43.34 -5.61
N LEU A 31 -21.61 -43.57 -4.67
CA LEU A 31 -22.15 -42.52 -3.80
C LEU A 31 -21.22 -42.16 -2.63
N LEU A 32 -20.28 -43.04 -2.25
CA LEU A 32 -19.24 -42.72 -1.26
C LEU A 32 -17.99 -42.08 -1.89
N SER A 33 -17.91 -42.01 -3.22
CA SER A 33 -16.78 -41.39 -3.91
C SER A 33 -16.96 -39.87 -3.92
N CYS A 34 -16.74 -39.24 -2.77
CA CYS A 34 -16.46 -37.81 -2.68
C CYS A 34 -15.13 -37.53 -3.42
N LYS A 35 -15.21 -37.34 -4.73
CA LYS A 35 -14.14 -36.68 -5.47
C LYS A 35 -14.15 -35.24 -4.98
N SER A 36 -13.19 -34.90 -4.12
CA SER A 36 -12.90 -33.51 -3.80
C SER A 36 -12.61 -32.82 -5.13
N GLU A 37 -13.56 -32.02 -5.60
CA GLU A 37 -13.27 -30.92 -6.49
C GLU A 37 -12.45 -29.94 -5.65
N GLY A 38 -11.17 -30.25 -5.48
CA GLY A 38 -10.18 -29.29 -5.02
C GLY A 38 -10.24 -28.16 -6.03
N GLY A 39 -10.94 -27.10 -5.66
CA GLY A 39 -11.26 -26.02 -6.58
C GLY A 39 -9.97 -25.51 -7.22
N GLU A 40 -9.83 -25.74 -8.51
CA GLU A 40 -8.90 -25.02 -9.39
C GLU A 40 -9.40 -23.59 -9.64
N ASN A 41 -9.98 -22.95 -8.62
CA ASN A 41 -10.14 -21.51 -8.63
C ASN A 41 -8.79 -20.94 -8.23
N GLY A 42 -7.89 -20.86 -9.22
CA GLY A 42 -6.51 -20.40 -9.07
C GLY A 42 -6.46 -19.10 -8.27
N LEU A 43 -6.15 -19.21 -6.99
CA LEU A 43 -5.89 -18.06 -6.13
C LEU A 43 -4.47 -17.60 -6.45
N GLU A 44 -4.35 -16.42 -7.04
CA GLU A 44 -3.06 -15.77 -7.22
C GLU A 44 -2.49 -15.44 -5.83
N THR A 45 -1.33 -16.03 -5.54
CA THR A 45 -0.57 -15.76 -4.33
C THR A 45 0.82 -15.27 -4.73
N PHE A 46 1.41 -14.45 -3.87
CA PHE A 46 2.75 -13.91 -4.08
C PHE A 46 3.60 -14.19 -2.84
N GLU A 47 4.86 -14.52 -3.07
CA GLU A 47 5.84 -14.68 -2.00
C GLU A 47 6.22 -13.29 -1.45
N VAL A 48 6.06 -13.10 -0.15
CA VAL A 48 6.41 -11.83 0.50
C VAL A 48 7.85 -11.90 0.99
N ILE A 49 8.69 -11.00 0.47
CA ILE A 49 10.06 -10.82 0.93
C ILE A 49 10.15 -9.69 1.96
N ARG A 50 11.05 -9.82 2.94
CA ARG A 50 11.36 -8.74 3.86
C ARG A 50 12.14 -7.65 3.11
N GLY A 51 11.64 -6.43 3.16
CA GLY A 51 12.29 -5.25 2.61
C GLY A 51 12.02 -4.01 3.46
N ASN A 52 12.77 -2.94 3.17
CA ASN A 52 12.54 -1.65 3.82
C ASN A 52 11.48 -0.86 3.04
N ILE A 53 10.60 -0.16 3.76
CA ILE A 53 9.63 0.77 3.19
C ILE A 53 10.06 2.18 3.58
N ILE A 54 10.22 3.05 2.58
CA ILE A 54 10.50 4.48 2.78
C ILE A 54 9.23 5.25 2.42
N GLN A 55 8.67 5.97 3.40
CA GLN A 55 7.53 6.84 3.18
C GLN A 55 8.00 8.30 3.15
N THR A 56 8.01 8.89 1.96
CA THR A 56 8.30 10.31 1.79
C THR A 56 7.01 11.11 1.81
N VAL A 57 6.94 12.14 2.65
CA VAL A 57 5.82 13.08 2.69
C VAL A 57 6.30 14.42 2.15
N SER A 58 5.69 14.86 1.05
CA SER A 58 6.00 16.15 0.44
C SER A 58 5.26 17.28 1.16
N THR A 59 5.94 18.41 1.35
CA THR A 59 5.35 19.63 1.90
C THR A 59 5.78 20.83 1.07
N SER A 60 4.97 21.88 1.10
CA SER A 60 5.27 23.17 0.48
C SER A 60 5.31 24.27 1.54
N GLY A 61 6.11 25.29 1.29
CA GLY A 61 6.29 26.42 2.21
C GLY A 61 7.14 27.52 1.60
N ASN A 62 7.17 28.67 2.27
CA ASN A 62 7.99 29.81 1.86
C ASN A 62 9.28 29.85 2.66
N VAL A 63 10.38 30.22 2.00
CA VAL A 63 11.65 30.53 2.65
C VAL A 63 11.71 32.03 2.91
N ASN A 64 12.01 32.42 4.16
CA ASN A 64 12.13 33.82 4.55
C ASN A 64 13.43 34.05 5.34
N SER A 65 13.89 35.29 5.38
CA SER A 65 15.05 35.67 6.18
C SER A 65 14.77 35.45 7.67
N ARG A 66 15.80 35.03 8.41
CA ARG A 66 15.74 34.94 9.87
C ARG A 66 15.54 36.31 10.52
N TYR A 67 16.04 37.37 9.88
CA TYR A 67 15.94 38.75 10.36
C TYR A 67 15.51 39.67 9.22
N ASN A 68 14.58 40.57 9.50
CA ASN A 68 14.18 41.63 8.58
C ASN A 68 14.19 42.95 9.36
N ASN A 69 15.15 43.82 9.05
CA ASN A 69 15.35 45.07 9.77
C ASN A 69 14.93 46.24 8.87
N ASN A 70 14.12 47.13 9.43
CA ASN A 70 13.81 48.41 8.81
C ASN A 70 14.57 49.51 9.56
N TYR A 71 15.46 50.21 8.86
CA TYR A 71 16.26 51.28 9.42
C TYR A 71 15.69 52.64 9.03
N SER A 72 15.54 53.53 10.00
CA SER A 72 15.07 54.90 9.80
C SER A 72 16.09 55.88 10.32
N LEU A 73 16.22 57.03 9.66
CA LEU A 73 17.06 58.13 10.11
C LEU A 73 16.35 58.91 11.21
N GLN A 74 17.08 59.27 12.27
CA GLN A 74 16.56 60.08 13.38
C GLN A 74 16.74 61.59 13.16
N ALA A 75 17.53 61.97 12.16
CA ALA A 75 17.83 63.35 11.80
C ALA A 75 17.42 63.63 10.36
N SER A 76 17.02 64.86 10.11
CA SER A 76 16.71 65.37 8.77
C SER A 76 17.96 65.98 8.15
N GLY A 77 18.23 65.65 6.88
CA GLY A 77 19.36 66.18 6.13
C GLY A 77 19.37 65.68 4.69
N THR A 78 20.20 66.30 3.86
CA THR A 78 20.42 65.83 2.48
C THR A 78 21.31 64.58 2.51
N VAL A 79 20.92 63.53 1.80
CA VAL A 79 21.73 62.31 1.65
C VAL A 79 22.91 62.61 0.72
N LEU A 80 24.13 62.46 1.24
CA LEU A 80 25.38 62.61 0.47
C LEU A 80 25.82 61.31 -0.17
N LYS A 81 25.69 60.19 0.56
CA LYS A 81 25.99 58.83 0.08
C LYS A 81 25.00 57.82 0.64
N SER A 82 24.77 56.76 -0.12
CA SER A 82 23.98 55.60 0.29
C SER A 82 24.58 54.33 -0.27
N LEU A 83 24.53 53.25 0.50
CA LEU A 83 24.83 51.91 0.03
C LEU A 83 23.87 51.50 -1.10
N GLU A 84 24.37 50.78 -2.11
CA GLU A 84 23.53 50.35 -3.22
C GLU A 84 22.70 49.12 -2.87
N LYS A 85 21.58 48.96 -3.57
CA LYS A 85 20.69 47.82 -3.36
C LYS A 85 21.39 46.53 -3.80
N GLY A 86 21.48 45.58 -2.87
CA GLY A 86 22.07 44.26 -3.12
C GLY A 86 23.45 44.09 -2.50
N ASP A 87 24.04 45.18 -2.02
CA ASP A 87 25.33 45.14 -1.34
C ASP A 87 25.23 44.45 0.02
N ALA A 88 26.30 43.72 0.36
CA ALA A 88 26.48 43.17 1.69
C ALA A 88 27.16 44.20 2.60
N PHE A 89 26.78 44.21 3.87
CA PHE A 89 27.39 45.07 4.89
C PHE A 89 27.52 44.31 6.21
N SER A 90 28.39 44.81 7.06
CA SER A 90 28.64 44.31 8.42
C SER A 90 28.13 45.29 9.46
N LYS A 91 27.95 44.80 10.69
CA LYS A 91 27.59 45.66 11.81
C LYS A 91 28.71 46.69 12.03
N GLY A 92 28.33 47.96 12.02
CA GLY A 92 29.25 49.09 12.18
C GLY A 92 29.53 49.83 10.87
N ASP A 93 29.17 49.26 9.72
CA ASP A 93 29.32 49.93 8.44
C ASP A 93 28.36 51.12 8.31
N ILE A 94 28.82 52.17 7.63
CA ILE A 94 28.01 53.35 7.34
C ILE A 94 27.16 53.05 6.11
N LEU A 95 25.85 52.96 6.30
CA LEU A 95 24.90 52.68 5.20
C LEU A 95 24.47 53.96 4.47
N ILE A 96 24.38 55.07 5.18
CA ILE A 96 23.93 56.38 4.66
C ILE A 96 24.76 57.48 5.33
N GLU A 97 25.22 58.44 4.53
CA GLU A 97 25.91 59.64 4.98
C GLU A 97 25.02 60.87 4.73
N LEU A 98 24.80 61.70 5.76
CA LEU A 98 23.99 62.91 5.68
C LEU A 98 24.89 64.16 5.73
N ASP A 99 24.44 65.23 5.07
CA ASP A 99 25.10 66.54 5.18
C ASP A 99 24.95 67.11 6.60
N SER A 100 26.08 67.26 7.29
CA SER A 100 26.17 67.76 8.67
C SER A 100 26.37 69.27 8.77
N GLY A 101 26.35 70.01 7.64
CA GLY A 101 26.64 71.44 7.61
C GLY A 101 25.70 72.33 8.44
N ARG A 102 24.55 71.82 8.88
CA ARG A 102 23.54 72.54 9.70
C ARG A 102 23.32 71.98 11.10
N THR A 103 24.03 70.93 11.50
CA THR A 103 23.79 70.20 12.77
C THR A 103 24.91 70.40 13.80
N GLN A 104 25.87 71.28 13.53
CA GLN A 104 26.83 71.72 14.55
C GLN A 104 26.10 72.68 15.51
N LEU A 105 25.76 72.16 16.69
CA LEU A 105 25.35 72.98 17.85
C LEU A 105 26.55 73.76 18.38
#